data_AF-G8UNN7-F1
#
_entry.id   AF-G8UNN7-F1
#
_cell.length_a   1.000
_cell.length_b   1.000
_cell.length_c   1.000
_cell.angle_alpha   90.00
_cell.angle_beta   90.00
_cell.angle_gamma   90.00
#
_symmetry.space_group_name_H-M   'P 1'
#
loop_
_entity.id
_entity.type
_entity.pdbx_description
1 polymer ?
#
loop_
_entity_poly.entity_id
_entity_poly.type
_entity_poly.pdbx_seq_one_letter_code
_entity_poly.pdbx_strand_id
1 'polypeptide(L)'
;MKTFSFIPFSLWIGISLCSCTGGNKEYVYNETVSNNVYWLTEHYVESVYADFKNGYIQTAYEMRNDPMNEFRNKTPETVSDNLKKEIDSAFEKLNALEPSEQAKDFHQAITDYLNAVKGPLADALLAYCTLDTLDEEQKNALTQKVNEAYDKICEIETGMFEVQKTYFKNVGLKGKEKETD
;
A
#
# COMPACT_ATOMS: atom_id res chain seq x y z
N MET A 1 1.69 22.07 18.07
CA MET A 1 1.46 21.07 17.00
C MET A 1 2.53 20.01 17.15
N LYS A 2 2.16 18.77 17.45
CA LYS A 2 3.11 17.66 17.47
C LYS A 2 3.48 17.37 16.01
N THR A 3 4.72 17.67 15.63
CA THR A 3 5.34 17.12 14.43
C THR A 3 5.41 15.61 14.62
N PHE A 4 4.45 14.89 14.07
CA PHE A 4 4.63 13.47 13.79
C PHE A 4 5.69 13.39 12.71
N SER A 5 6.93 13.16 13.15
CA SER A 5 8.00 12.72 12.27
C SER A 5 7.53 11.39 11.67
N PHE A 6 7.09 11.44 10.42
CA PHE A 6 6.70 10.29 9.62
C PHE A 6 7.99 9.47 9.40
N ILE A 7 8.23 8.49 10.27
CA ILE A 7 9.21 7.45 9.97
C ILE A 7 8.43 6.48 9.07
N PRO A 8 8.79 6.34 7.79
CA PRO A 8 8.20 5.30 6.98
C PRO A 8 8.54 4.00 7.69
N PHE A 9 7.51 3.32 8.19
CA PHE A 9 7.65 1.98 8.78
C PHE A 9 7.83 0.99 7.64
N SER A 10 8.78 1.26 6.73
CA SER A 10 9.08 0.43 5.58
C SER A 10 9.47 -0.94 6.12
N LEU A 11 8.64 -1.92 5.77
CA LEU A 11 8.68 -3.26 6.31
C LEU A 11 9.90 -4.00 5.75
N TRP A 12 11.11 -3.65 6.20
CA TRP A 12 12.33 -4.39 5.89
C TRP A 12 12.39 -5.66 6.73
N ILE A 13 11.54 -6.64 6.42
CA ILE A 13 12.02 -8.02 6.52
C ILE A 13 12.69 -8.35 5.18
N GLY A 14 13.90 -7.78 5.01
CA GLY A 14 14.88 -8.28 4.05
C GLY A 14 15.29 -9.67 4.50
N ILE A 15 14.47 -10.64 4.13
CA ILE A 15 14.56 -12.01 4.58
C ILE A 15 15.76 -12.67 3.91
N SER A 16 16.90 -12.71 4.60
CA SER A 16 17.87 -13.79 4.44
C SER A 16 17.42 -14.93 5.37
N LEU A 17 16.36 -15.65 4.96
CA LEU A 17 15.83 -16.81 5.69
C LEU A 17 16.70 -18.02 5.33
N CYS A 18 17.64 -18.38 6.19
CA CYS A 18 18.25 -19.71 6.12
C CYS A 18 17.25 -20.75 6.65
N SER A 19 16.64 -21.53 5.76
CA SER A 19 15.92 -22.74 6.20
C SER A 19 16.95 -23.82 6.55
N CYS A 20 16.84 -24.42 7.74
CA CYS A 20 17.62 -25.62 8.09
C CYS A 20 17.01 -26.90 7.52
N THR A 21 15.94 -26.79 6.72
CA THR A 21 15.22 -27.87 6.06
C THR A 21 14.76 -27.37 4.69
N GLY A 22 15.22 -28.01 3.62
CA GLY A 22 15.10 -27.53 2.24
C GLY A 22 13.68 -27.21 1.78
N GLY A 23 13.59 -26.32 0.77
CA GLY A 23 12.44 -26.13 -0.12
C GLY A 23 11.05 -26.29 0.50
N ASN A 24 10.77 -25.60 1.61
CA ASN A 24 9.51 -25.76 2.34
C ASN A 24 8.43 -24.91 1.65
N LYS A 25 7.25 -25.49 1.33
CA LYS A 25 6.12 -24.79 0.65
C LYS A 25 5.81 -23.43 1.30
N GLU A 26 5.96 -23.36 2.62
CA GLU A 26 5.80 -22.14 3.43
C GLU A 26 6.84 -21.05 3.13
N TYR A 27 8.08 -21.43 2.87
CA TYR A 27 9.12 -20.48 2.48
C TYR A 27 8.78 -19.82 1.13
N VAL A 28 8.43 -20.63 0.14
CA VAL A 28 8.10 -20.15 -1.22
C VAL A 28 6.84 -19.29 -1.19
N TYR A 29 5.84 -19.72 -0.41
CA TYR A 29 4.62 -18.94 -0.20
C TYR A 29 4.95 -17.57 0.42
N ASN A 30 5.68 -17.55 1.53
CA ASN A 30 6.05 -16.31 2.19
C ASN A 30 6.86 -15.36 1.29
N GLU A 31 7.86 -15.89 0.59
CA GLU A 31 8.69 -15.11 -0.34
C GLU A 31 7.83 -14.50 -1.44
N THR A 32 6.89 -15.26 -2.00
CA THR A 32 6.00 -14.77 -3.05
C THR A 32 5.06 -13.68 -2.53
N VAL A 33 4.39 -13.92 -1.41
CA VAL A 33 3.44 -12.95 -0.84
C VAL A 33 4.17 -11.69 -0.36
N SER A 34 5.25 -11.82 0.40
CA SER A 34 5.93 -10.68 1.01
C SER A 34 6.67 -9.83 -0.02
N ASN A 35 7.45 -10.45 -0.92
CA ASN A 35 8.30 -9.70 -1.85
C ASN A 35 7.58 -9.31 -3.15
N ASN A 36 6.74 -10.20 -3.69
CA ASN A 36 6.18 -10.01 -5.03
C ASN A 36 4.74 -9.47 -5.04
N VAL A 37 4.02 -9.60 -3.92
CA VAL A 37 2.66 -9.06 -3.77
C VAL A 37 2.69 -7.84 -2.87
N TYR A 38 3.09 -7.97 -1.61
CA TYR A 38 3.01 -6.88 -0.64
C TYR A 38 4.03 -5.77 -0.89
N TRP A 39 5.33 -6.06 -0.84
CA TRP A 39 6.38 -5.05 -0.92
C TRP A 39 6.30 -4.17 -2.16
N LEU A 40 6.12 -4.78 -3.34
CA LEU A 40 5.95 -4.04 -4.59
C LEU A 40 4.72 -3.12 -4.57
N THR A 41 3.63 -3.60 -3.97
CA THR A 41 2.39 -2.85 -3.90
C THR A 41 2.46 -1.73 -2.86
N GLU A 42 3.03 -2.00 -1.68
CA GLU A 42 3.34 -1.00 -0.64
C GLU A 42 4.18 0.13 -1.22
N HIS A 43 5.30 -0.17 -1.88
CA HIS A 43 6.17 0.86 -2.45
C HIS A 43 5.44 1.70 -3.50
N TYR A 44 4.54 1.09 -4.28
CA TYR A 44 3.69 1.82 -5.20
C TYR A 44 2.68 2.73 -4.48
N VAL A 45 2.01 2.23 -3.44
CA VAL A 45 1.06 2.98 -2.60
C VAL A 45 1.75 4.15 -1.89
N GLU A 46 2.90 3.92 -1.26
CA GLU A 46 3.72 4.95 -0.64
C GLU A 46 4.13 6.02 -1.65
N SER A 47 4.57 5.63 -2.85
CA SER A 47 4.91 6.57 -3.91
C SER A 47 3.72 7.42 -4.34
N VAL A 48 2.53 6.83 -4.48
CA VAL A 48 1.30 7.56 -4.83
C VAL A 48 0.92 8.53 -3.72
N TYR A 49 0.97 8.11 -2.46
CA TYR A 49 0.66 8.99 -1.33
C TYR A 49 1.69 10.12 -1.18
N ALA A 50 2.98 9.85 -1.41
CA ALA A 50 4.02 10.87 -1.46
C ALA A 50 3.77 11.88 -2.59
N ASP A 51 3.39 11.41 -3.78
CA ASP A 51 2.99 12.28 -4.90
C ASP A 51 1.80 13.18 -4.51
N PHE A 52 0.81 12.63 -3.80
CA PHE A 52 -0.32 13.39 -3.26
C PHE A 52 0.13 14.46 -2.26
N LYS A 53 0.93 14.09 -1.26
CA LYS A 53 1.39 15.02 -0.20
C LYS A 53 2.27 16.14 -0.71
N ASN A 54 3.06 15.87 -1.76
CA ASN A 54 3.93 16.86 -2.38
C ASN A 54 3.21 17.72 -3.42
N GLY A 55 1.90 17.53 -3.64
CA GLY A 55 1.11 18.31 -4.58
C GLY A 55 1.34 17.95 -6.05
N TYR A 56 1.92 16.78 -6.33
CA TYR A 56 2.04 16.25 -7.70
C TYR A 56 0.74 15.61 -8.20
N ILE A 57 -0.16 15.22 -7.29
CA ILE A 57 -1.54 14.86 -7.61
C ILE A 57 -2.41 16.10 -7.38
N GLN A 58 -2.89 16.67 -8.47
CA GLN A 58 -3.68 17.90 -8.50
C GLN A 58 -5.17 17.59 -8.69
N THR A 59 -6.04 18.55 -8.36
CA THR A 59 -7.46 18.47 -8.73
C THR A 59 -7.66 18.78 -10.22
N ALA A 60 -8.80 18.41 -10.79
CA ALA A 60 -9.16 18.75 -12.17
C ALA A 60 -9.14 20.27 -12.41
N TYR A 61 -9.58 21.06 -11.41
CA TYR A 61 -9.49 22.51 -11.47
C TYR A 61 -8.04 22.99 -11.53
N GLU A 62 -7.18 22.51 -10.65
CA GLU A 62 -5.77 22.91 -10.58
C GLU A 62 -5.03 22.60 -11.88
N MET A 63 -5.23 21.40 -12.42
CA MET A 63 -4.64 21.01 -13.70
C MET A 63 -5.06 21.91 -14.85
N ARG A 64 -6.36 22.22 -14.96
CA ARG A 64 -6.88 23.10 -16.03
C ARG A 64 -6.22 24.48 -16.00
N ASN A 65 -5.83 24.94 -14.82
CA ASN A 65 -5.27 26.26 -14.59
C ASN A 65 -3.75 26.25 -14.39
N ASP A 66 -3.09 25.10 -14.44
CA ASP A 66 -1.63 24.98 -14.36
C ASP A 66 -1.01 25.16 -15.76
N PRO A 67 -0.27 26.27 -16.00
CA PRO A 67 0.35 26.53 -17.30
C PRO A 67 1.45 25.52 -17.68
N MET A 68 1.88 24.67 -16.75
CA MET A 68 2.85 23.59 -16.98
C MET A 68 2.18 22.21 -17.14
N ASN A 69 0.85 22.14 -17.16
CA ASN A 69 0.09 20.88 -17.18
C ASN A 69 0.39 20.02 -18.43
N GLU A 70 0.61 20.64 -19.60
CA GLU A 70 0.95 19.92 -20.85
C GLU A 70 2.24 19.08 -20.75
N PHE A 71 3.07 19.32 -19.72
CA PHE A 71 4.31 18.58 -19.46
C PHE A 71 4.19 17.56 -18.32
N ARG A 72 3.10 17.59 -17.56
CA ARG A 72 2.82 16.70 -16.43
C ARG A 72 1.85 15.61 -16.88
N ASN A 73 2.38 14.60 -17.57
CA ASN A 73 1.66 13.46 -18.19
C ASN A 73 0.85 12.54 -17.24
N LYS A 74 0.49 12.96 -16.03
CA LYS A 74 -0.34 12.16 -15.11
C LYS A 74 -1.69 12.85 -14.95
N THR A 75 -2.74 12.37 -15.63
CA THR A 75 -4.08 12.79 -15.20
C THR A 75 -4.41 12.11 -13.86
N PRO A 76 -4.98 12.84 -12.89
CA PRO A 76 -5.33 12.37 -11.56
C PRO A 76 -6.30 11.18 -11.57
N GLU A 77 -7.17 11.07 -12.58
CA GLU A 77 -8.00 9.87 -12.80
C GLU A 77 -7.15 8.65 -13.15
N THR A 78 -6.09 8.84 -13.94
CA THR A 78 -5.12 7.78 -14.25
C THR A 78 -4.42 7.28 -12.98
N VAL A 79 -4.28 8.10 -11.93
CA VAL A 79 -3.66 7.67 -10.68
C VAL A 79 -4.54 6.67 -9.94
N SER A 80 -5.83 6.96 -9.76
CA SER A 80 -6.79 6.02 -9.17
C SER A 80 -6.88 4.74 -10.00
N ASP A 81 -6.98 4.85 -11.33
CA ASP A 81 -7.13 3.69 -12.21
C ASP A 81 -5.86 2.83 -12.24
N ASN A 82 -4.68 3.44 -12.29
CA ASN A 82 -3.42 2.70 -12.19
C ASN A 82 -3.27 2.03 -10.84
N LEU A 83 -3.66 2.69 -9.74
CA LEU A 83 -3.67 2.08 -8.42
C LEU A 83 -4.57 0.85 -8.39
N LYS A 84 -5.80 0.96 -8.86
CA LYS A 84 -6.73 -0.19 -8.95
C LYS A 84 -6.14 -1.32 -9.80
N LYS A 85 -5.50 -1.00 -10.93
CA LYS A 85 -4.87 -1.97 -11.83
C LYS A 85 -3.68 -2.69 -11.20
N GLU A 86 -2.80 -1.98 -10.51
CA GLU A 86 -1.67 -2.60 -9.80
C GLU A 86 -2.18 -3.51 -8.67
N ILE A 87 -3.23 -3.09 -7.96
CA ILE A 87 -3.87 -3.94 -6.94
C ILE A 87 -4.57 -5.15 -7.55
N ASP A 88 -5.20 -5.02 -8.71
CA ASP A 88 -5.78 -6.16 -9.42
C ASP A 88 -4.71 -7.17 -9.82
N SER A 89 -3.56 -6.71 -10.31
CA SER A 89 -2.42 -7.59 -10.58
C SER A 89 -1.89 -8.27 -9.31
N ALA A 90 -1.86 -7.55 -8.18
CA ALA A 90 -1.50 -8.11 -6.89
C ALA A 90 -2.50 -9.19 -6.43
N PHE A 91 -3.80 -8.96 -6.61
CA PHE A 91 -4.86 -9.94 -6.35
C PHE A 91 -4.74 -11.17 -7.24
N GLU A 92 -4.47 -11.02 -8.54
CA GLU A 92 -4.24 -12.16 -9.44
C GLU A 92 -3.09 -13.03 -8.95
N LYS A 93 -1.97 -12.42 -8.55
CA LYS A 93 -0.81 -13.13 -8.00
C LYS A 93 -1.14 -13.79 -6.66
N LEU A 94 -1.87 -13.10 -5.78
CA LEU A 94 -2.26 -13.63 -4.47
C LEU A 94 -3.21 -14.82 -4.63
N ASN A 95 -4.26 -14.69 -5.45
CA ASN A 95 -5.26 -15.74 -5.69
C ASN A 95 -4.70 -16.96 -6.42
N ALA A 96 -3.57 -16.80 -7.14
CA ALA A 96 -2.84 -17.92 -7.73
C ALA A 96 -2.10 -18.77 -6.67
N LEU A 97 -1.98 -18.28 -5.43
CA LEU A 97 -1.37 -19.00 -4.32
C LEU A 97 -2.44 -19.69 -3.49
N GLU A 98 -2.23 -20.98 -3.22
CA GLU A 98 -3.02 -21.72 -2.26
C GLU A 98 -2.37 -21.58 -0.86
N PRO A 99 -2.95 -20.81 0.08
CA PRO A 99 -2.42 -20.72 1.42
C PRO A 99 -2.55 -22.05 2.16
N SER A 100 -1.55 -22.39 2.97
CA SER A 100 -1.69 -23.46 3.97
C SER A 100 -2.60 -23.02 5.11
N GLU A 101 -3.01 -23.97 5.95
CA GLU A 101 -3.75 -23.64 7.19
C GLU A 101 -2.96 -22.70 8.11
N GLN A 102 -1.64 -22.78 8.09
CA GLN A 102 -0.77 -21.91 8.86
C GLN A 102 -0.65 -20.49 8.25
N ALA A 103 -0.84 -20.36 6.94
CA ALA A 103 -0.67 -19.11 6.21
C ALA A 103 -1.99 -18.35 5.95
N LYS A 104 -3.15 -18.95 6.20
CA LYS A 104 -4.46 -18.37 5.86
C LYS A 104 -4.72 -16.99 6.48
N ASP A 105 -4.31 -16.79 7.74
CA ASP A 105 -4.53 -15.51 8.42
C ASP A 105 -3.63 -14.42 7.79
N PHE A 106 -2.41 -14.79 7.42
CA PHE A 106 -1.50 -13.89 6.71
C PHE A 106 -2.01 -13.56 5.31
N HIS A 107 -2.52 -14.56 4.59
CA HIS A 107 -3.19 -14.35 3.29
C HIS A 107 -4.37 -13.38 3.39
N GLN A 108 -5.19 -13.54 4.43
CA GLN A 108 -6.34 -12.68 4.67
C GLN A 108 -5.91 -11.26 5.02
N ALA A 109 -4.87 -11.09 5.85
CA ALA A 109 -4.35 -9.78 6.18
C ALA A 109 -3.85 -9.01 4.94
N ILE A 110 -3.17 -9.70 4.02
CA ILE A 110 -2.74 -9.13 2.73
C ILE A 110 -3.96 -8.79 1.86
N THR A 111 -4.96 -9.66 1.83
CA THR A 111 -6.23 -9.42 1.13
C THR A 111 -6.93 -8.16 1.65
N ASP A 112 -6.97 -7.98 2.97
CA ASP A 112 -7.58 -6.81 3.62
C ASP A 112 -6.81 -5.53 3.29
N TYR A 113 -5.48 -5.59 3.30
CA TYR A 113 -4.61 -4.50 2.85
C TYR A 113 -4.93 -4.10 1.40
N LEU A 114 -4.91 -5.06 0.46
CA LEU A 114 -5.20 -4.80 -0.95
C LEU A 114 -6.61 -4.21 -1.15
N ASN A 115 -7.60 -4.69 -0.40
CA ASN A 115 -8.96 -4.12 -0.45
C ASN A 115 -9.03 -2.68 0.08
N ALA A 116 -8.31 -2.37 1.16
CA ALA A 116 -8.25 -1.01 1.71
C ALA A 116 -7.61 -0.01 0.74
N VAL A 117 -6.61 -0.46 -0.04
CA VAL A 117 -6.01 0.35 -1.10
C VAL A 117 -6.95 0.51 -2.29
N LYS A 118 -7.47 -0.60 -2.84
CA LYS A 118 -8.29 -0.61 -4.07
C LYS A 118 -9.62 0.12 -3.93
N GLY A 119 -10.23 0.08 -2.75
CA GLY A 119 -11.49 0.78 -2.47
C GLY A 119 -11.22 2.14 -1.83
N PRO A 120 -11.17 2.22 -0.48
CA PRO A 120 -11.10 3.49 0.25
C PRO A 120 -10.07 4.50 -0.26
N LEU A 121 -8.81 4.11 -0.44
CA LEU A 121 -7.77 5.06 -0.88
C LEU A 121 -7.96 5.48 -2.34
N ALA A 122 -8.15 4.53 -3.25
CA ALA A 122 -8.34 4.84 -4.67
C ALA A 122 -9.59 5.70 -4.91
N ASP A 123 -10.69 5.42 -4.21
CA ASP A 123 -11.93 6.21 -4.33
C ASP A 123 -11.78 7.61 -3.71
N ALA A 124 -11.06 7.75 -2.59
CA ALA A 124 -10.75 9.06 -2.02
C ALA A 124 -9.85 9.89 -2.95
N LEU A 125 -8.84 9.27 -3.55
CA LEU A 125 -8.00 9.90 -4.58
C LEU A 125 -8.86 10.32 -5.77
N LEU A 126 -9.69 9.44 -6.33
CA LEU A 126 -10.57 9.78 -7.44
C LEU A 126 -11.48 10.98 -7.11
N ALA A 127 -12.07 11.02 -5.91
CA ALA A 127 -12.90 12.14 -5.49
C ALA A 127 -12.11 13.46 -5.42
N TYR A 128 -10.89 13.44 -4.89
CA TYR A 128 -9.99 14.60 -4.88
C TYR A 128 -9.63 15.05 -6.30
N CYS A 129 -9.19 14.10 -7.11
CA CYS A 129 -8.77 14.25 -8.50
C CYS A 129 -9.85 14.88 -9.39
N THR A 130 -11.12 14.54 -9.16
CA THR A 130 -12.26 15.00 -9.96
C THR A 130 -12.86 16.32 -9.48
N LEU A 131 -12.35 16.91 -8.40
CA LEU A 131 -12.79 18.22 -7.92
C LEU A 131 -12.48 19.31 -8.95
N ASP A 132 -13.52 19.89 -9.55
CA ASP A 132 -13.40 20.95 -10.57
C ASP A 132 -13.92 22.31 -10.05
N THR A 133 -13.43 22.73 -8.88
CA THR A 133 -13.78 24.02 -8.26
C THR A 133 -12.62 24.59 -7.43
N LEU A 134 -12.65 25.90 -7.18
CA LEU A 134 -11.78 26.65 -6.24
C LEU A 134 -12.22 26.54 -4.78
N ASP A 135 -13.24 25.75 -4.47
CA ASP A 135 -13.76 25.60 -3.12
C ASP A 135 -12.73 24.90 -2.21
N GLU A 136 -11.99 25.72 -1.46
CA GLU A 136 -10.97 25.26 -0.52
C GLU A 136 -11.55 24.43 0.64
N GLU A 137 -12.81 24.63 1.03
CA GLU A 137 -13.44 23.82 2.08
C GLU A 137 -13.67 22.40 1.57
N GLN A 138 -14.22 22.26 0.36
CA GLN A 138 -14.39 20.96 -0.30
C GLN A 138 -13.06 20.27 -0.55
N LYS A 139 -12.06 21.02 -1.04
CA LYS A 139 -10.71 20.49 -1.27
C LYS A 139 -10.10 19.96 0.04
N ASN A 140 -10.15 20.73 1.12
CA ASN A 140 -9.62 20.32 2.41
C ASN A 140 -10.34 19.08 2.96
N ALA A 141 -11.66 18.99 2.81
CA ALA A 141 -12.42 17.81 3.21
C ALA A 141 -12.03 16.56 2.42
N LEU A 142 -11.78 16.68 1.11
CA LEU A 142 -11.30 15.58 0.28
C LEU A 142 -9.85 15.21 0.61
N THR A 143 -8.98 16.19 0.86
CA THR A 143 -7.62 15.96 1.34
C THR A 143 -7.62 15.17 2.65
N GLN A 144 -8.50 15.51 3.59
CA GLN A 144 -8.65 14.78 4.85
C GLN A 144 -9.06 13.33 4.60
N LYS A 145 -10.03 13.07 3.70
CA LYS A 145 -10.43 11.69 3.36
C LYS A 145 -9.30 10.84 2.79
N VAL A 146 -8.45 11.42 1.94
CA VAL A 146 -7.26 10.71 1.41
C VAL A 146 -6.30 10.36 2.55
N ASN A 147 -6.04 11.30 3.47
CA ASN A 147 -5.18 11.05 4.63
C ASN A 147 -5.78 9.97 5.54
N GLU A 148 -7.07 10.05 5.87
CA GLU A 148 -7.74 9.05 6.72
C GLU A 148 -7.72 7.65 6.09
N ALA A 149 -7.89 7.55 4.77
CA ALA A 149 -7.79 6.28 4.05
C ALA A 149 -6.36 5.70 4.12
N TYR A 150 -5.35 6.56 3.98
CA TYR A 150 -3.94 6.15 4.10
C TYR A 150 -3.57 5.76 5.54
N ASP A 151 -3.99 6.54 6.55
CA ASP A 151 -3.76 6.22 7.96
C ASP A 151 -4.33 4.84 8.32
N LYS A 152 -5.53 4.52 7.80
CA LYS A 152 -6.15 3.20 7.97
C LYS A 152 -5.35 2.08 7.29
N ILE A 153 -4.71 2.35 6.15
CA ILE A 153 -3.80 1.39 5.52
C ILE A 153 -2.61 1.12 6.44
N CYS A 154 -1.99 2.15 7.00
CA CYS A 154 -0.88 1.98 7.95
C CYS A 154 -1.27 1.19 9.21
N GLU A 155 -2.50 1.35 9.71
CA GLU A 155 -3.03 0.53 10.80
C GLU A 155 -3.16 -0.95 10.41
N ILE A 156 -3.65 -1.23 9.19
CA ILE A 156 -3.75 -2.60 8.65
C ILE A 156 -2.35 -3.21 8.51
N GLU A 157 -1.37 -2.47 8.00
CA GLU A 157 0.01 -2.94 7.84
C GLU A 157 0.64 -3.32 9.19
N THR A 158 0.41 -2.50 10.22
CA THR A 158 0.85 -2.81 11.58
C THR A 158 0.25 -4.13 12.08
N GLY A 159 -1.05 -4.34 11.85
CA GLY A 159 -1.72 -5.61 12.21
C GLY A 159 -1.21 -6.81 11.41
N MET A 160 -0.99 -6.62 10.11
CA MET A 160 -0.48 -7.65 9.20
C MET A 160 0.92 -8.12 9.58
N PHE A 161 1.78 -7.21 10.06
CA PHE A 161 3.10 -7.56 10.57
C PHE A 161 3.03 -8.55 11.76
N GLU A 162 2.13 -8.31 12.71
CA GLU A 162 1.94 -9.20 13.86
C GLU A 162 1.37 -10.57 13.44
N VAL A 163 0.52 -10.61 12.42
CA VAL A 163 0.04 -11.86 11.81
C VAL A 163 1.19 -12.62 11.13
N GLN A 164 2.05 -11.92 10.39
CA GLN A 164 3.23 -12.52 9.73
C GLN A 164 4.21 -13.12 10.74
N LYS A 165 4.48 -12.43 11.86
CA LYS A 165 5.28 -12.97 12.97
C LYS A 165 4.71 -14.27 13.52
N THR A 166 3.40 -14.29 13.74
CA THR A 166 2.69 -15.47 14.24
C THR A 166 2.82 -16.63 13.27
N TYR A 167 2.62 -16.37 11.97
CA TYR A 167 2.84 -17.34 10.91
C TYR A 167 4.27 -17.91 10.95
N PHE A 168 5.30 -17.04 11.01
CA PHE A 168 6.71 -17.46 11.04
C PHE A 168 7.03 -18.37 12.22
N LYS A 169 6.52 -18.01 13.40
CA LYS A 169 6.65 -18.83 14.62
C LYS A 169 6.04 -20.22 14.42
N ASN A 170 4.86 -20.29 13.79
CA ASN A 170 4.13 -21.55 13.59
C ASN A 170 4.83 -22.49 12.60
N VAL A 171 5.48 -21.95 11.57
CA VAL A 171 6.15 -22.75 10.51
C VAL A 171 7.67 -22.84 10.69
N GLY A 172 8.21 -22.31 11.78
CA GLY A 172 9.65 -22.35 12.10
C GLY A 172 10.52 -21.46 11.21
N LEU A 173 9.94 -20.44 10.57
CA LEU A 173 10.68 -19.43 9.82
C LEU A 173 11.27 -18.38 10.79
N LYS A 174 12.50 -17.93 10.52
CA LYS A 174 13.18 -16.88 11.28
C LYS A 174 13.26 -15.57 10.49
N GLY A 175 12.35 -14.64 10.75
CA GLY A 175 12.52 -13.26 10.30
C GLY A 175 13.58 -12.54 11.13
N LYS A 176 14.36 -11.63 10.53
CA LYS A 176 15.09 -10.61 11.28
C LYS A 176 14.31 -9.31 11.13
N GLU A 177 13.89 -8.72 12.25
CA GLU A 177 13.57 -7.31 12.29
C GLU A 177 14.88 -6.54 12.12
N LYS A 178 14.94 -5.57 11.21
CA LYS A 178 16.07 -4.64 11.18
C LYS A 178 15.80 -3.59 12.26
N GLU A 179 16.71 -3.48 13.23
CA GLU A 179 16.66 -2.39 14.21
C GLU A 179 16.63 -1.05 13.47
N THR A 180 15.63 -0.22 13.77
CA THR A 180 15.53 1.15 13.31
C THR A 180 16.55 1.99 14.08
N ASP A 181 17.64 2.39 13.41
CA ASP A 181 18.56 3.43 13.88
C ASP A 181 17.90 4.82 13.85
#